data_AF-A0A1D8GK00-F1
#
_entry.id   AF-A0A1D8GK00-F1
#
_cell.length_a   1.000
_cell.length_b   1.000
_cell.length_c   1.000
_cell.angle_alpha   90.00
_cell.angle_beta   90.00
_cell.angle_gamma   90.00
#
_symmetry.space_group_name_H-M   'P 1'
#
loop_
_entity.id
_entity.type
_entity.pdbx_description
1 polymer ?
#
loop_
_entity_poly.entity_id
_entity_poly.type
_entity_poly.pdbx_seq_one_letter_code
_entity_poly.pdbx_strand_id
1 'polypeptide(L)'
;MKKNRIIAGIVMLLTIFAAYQLYNDEYSIRDNEVEIEKAIMEFTTPFENNRGVKNPVIIDRIRVDNKLLVFYGDRDVEGLFGFTPLHRGINGKYQIRNTNYGGGNFYIVGYGFKTSKGNYVAVGGSGYSRRIASYKVFSGFLIEDAVELFNGNVDGSTFLNIYEVDNENKFPTVKIYDANGTDISEELWNDFNDVPSGGVGKAELFMLNVFIFIILIIGLVISKYFWEKEIPKVE
;
A
#
# COMPACT_ATOMS: atom_id res chain seq x y z
N MET A 1 22.95 -11.14 42.97
CA MET A 1 21.82 -10.33 42.46
C MET A 1 20.53 -10.91 43.05
N LYS A 2 19.68 -10.12 43.75
CA LYS A 2 18.45 -10.66 44.35
C LYS A 2 17.58 -11.28 43.23
N LYS A 3 17.18 -12.55 43.36
CA LYS A 3 16.42 -13.34 42.36
C LYS A 3 15.29 -12.57 41.68
N ASN A 4 14.63 -11.67 42.40
CA ASN A 4 13.53 -10.86 41.89
C ASN A 4 13.97 -9.80 40.86
N ARG A 5 15.19 -9.26 40.96
CA ARG A 5 15.74 -8.35 39.94
C ARG A 5 16.04 -9.08 38.62
N ILE A 6 16.41 -10.36 38.69
CA ILE A 6 16.56 -11.22 37.50
C ILE A 6 15.18 -11.44 36.87
N ILE A 7 14.18 -11.79 37.67
CA ILE A 7 12.79 -11.99 37.20
C ILE A 7 12.26 -10.71 36.53
N ALA A 8 12.44 -9.55 37.16
CA ALA A 8 12.06 -8.27 36.58
C ALA A 8 12.69 -8.03 35.20
N GLY A 9 14.01 -8.26 35.09
CA GLY A 9 14.72 -8.15 33.81
C GLY A 9 14.19 -9.12 32.74
N ILE A 10 13.91 -10.38 33.11
CA ILE A 10 13.34 -11.37 32.19
C ILE A 10 11.95 -10.94 31.72
N VAL A 11 11.08 -10.47 32.63
CA VAL A 11 9.74 -9.98 32.28
C VAL A 11 9.84 -8.83 31.28
N MET A 12 10.72 -7.85 31.54
CA MET A 12 10.90 -6.72 30.64
C MET A 12 11.39 -7.15 29.24
N LEU A 13 12.34 -8.09 29.16
CA LEU A 13 12.81 -8.64 27.90
C LEU A 13 11.70 -9.37 27.14
N LEU A 14 10.91 -10.20 27.83
CA LEU A 14 9.77 -10.91 27.23
C LEU A 14 8.71 -9.93 26.72
N THR A 15 8.46 -8.83 27.44
CA THR A 15 7.53 -7.80 27.01
C THR A 15 8.01 -7.09 25.75
N ILE A 16 9.28 -6.68 25.71
CA ILE A 16 9.87 -6.06 24.51
C ILE A 16 9.81 -7.03 23.33
N PHE A 17 10.13 -8.31 23.57
CA PHE A 17 10.04 -9.35 22.56
C PHE A 17 8.60 -9.53 22.04
N ALA A 18 7.60 -9.60 22.91
CA ALA A 18 6.20 -9.73 22.51
C ALA A 18 5.71 -8.51 21.69
N ALA A 19 6.06 -7.30 22.12
CA ALA A 19 5.77 -6.07 21.37
C ALA A 19 6.44 -6.08 19.99
N TYR A 20 7.69 -6.53 19.91
CA TYR A 20 8.41 -6.67 18.66
C TYR A 20 7.80 -7.74 17.74
N GLN A 21 7.37 -8.89 18.26
CA GLN A 21 6.71 -9.92 17.45
C GLN A 21 5.41 -9.40 16.85
N LEU A 22 4.55 -8.76 17.64
CA LEU A 22 3.31 -8.15 17.14
C LEU A 22 3.60 -7.11 16.04
N TYR A 23 4.64 -6.30 16.21
CA TYR A 23 5.09 -5.37 15.17
C TYR A 23 5.59 -6.09 13.90
N ASN A 24 6.37 -7.14 14.06
CA ASN A 24 6.97 -7.89 12.96
C ASN A 24 5.95 -8.72 12.17
N ASP A 25 4.86 -9.16 12.80
CA ASP A 25 3.74 -9.83 12.13
C ASP A 25 2.97 -8.84 11.26
N GLU A 26 2.79 -7.61 11.74
CA GLU A 26 2.15 -6.54 10.98
C GLU A 26 3.00 -6.08 9.79
N TYR A 27 4.29 -5.88 9.99
CA TYR A 27 5.26 -5.57 8.94
C TYR A 27 5.94 -6.85 8.48
N SER A 28 5.23 -7.67 7.71
CA SER A 28 5.67 -9.00 7.33
C SER A 28 6.14 -9.12 5.88
N ILE A 29 5.79 -8.18 5.00
CA ILE A 29 6.00 -8.28 3.55
C ILE A 29 7.43 -7.90 3.18
N ARG A 30 8.18 -8.78 2.50
CA ARG A 30 9.49 -8.43 1.92
C ARG A 30 9.37 -7.87 0.50
N ASP A 31 10.42 -7.16 0.07
CA ASP A 31 10.55 -6.60 -1.29
C ASP A 31 10.89 -7.71 -2.30
N ASN A 32 9.94 -8.62 -2.53
CA ASN A 32 9.99 -9.63 -3.59
C ASN A 32 8.58 -9.89 -4.13
N GLU A 33 8.51 -10.36 -5.37
CA GLU A 33 7.25 -10.47 -6.10
C GLU A 33 6.27 -11.42 -5.44
N VAL A 34 6.74 -12.61 -5.04
CA VAL A 34 5.89 -13.64 -4.44
C VAL A 34 5.22 -13.16 -3.16
N GLU A 35 5.97 -12.51 -2.27
CA GLU A 35 5.40 -12.01 -1.01
C GLU A 35 4.47 -10.81 -1.22
N ILE A 36 4.80 -9.91 -2.15
CA ILE A 36 3.96 -8.75 -2.47
C ILE A 36 2.64 -9.19 -3.12
N GLU A 37 2.70 -10.07 -4.11
CA GLU A 37 1.52 -10.62 -4.78
C GLU A 37 0.60 -11.34 -3.78
N LYS A 38 1.17 -12.22 -2.96
CA LYS A 38 0.42 -12.89 -1.89
C LYS A 38 -0.27 -11.88 -0.96
N ALA A 39 0.44 -10.84 -0.54
CA ALA A 39 -0.11 -9.81 0.33
C ALA A 39 -1.23 -9.00 -0.34
N ILE A 40 -1.12 -8.69 -1.64
CA ILE A 40 -2.17 -8.01 -2.40
C ILE A 40 -3.44 -8.88 -2.46
N MET A 41 -3.29 -10.16 -2.75
CA MET A 41 -4.41 -11.12 -2.77
C MET A 41 -5.10 -11.16 -1.40
N GLU A 42 -4.36 -11.48 -0.33
CA GLU A 42 -4.91 -11.57 1.03
C GLU A 42 -5.58 -10.26 1.49
N PHE A 43 -5.02 -9.11 1.11
CA PHE A 43 -5.55 -7.80 1.48
C PHE A 43 -6.80 -7.42 0.70
N THR A 44 -6.89 -7.78 -0.59
CA THR A 44 -8.04 -7.42 -1.45
C THR A 44 -9.16 -8.44 -1.41
N THR A 45 -8.87 -9.71 -1.10
CA THR A 45 -9.84 -10.80 -0.95
C THR A 45 -9.74 -11.46 0.42
N PRO A 46 -10.02 -10.73 1.53
CA PRO A 46 -9.96 -11.32 2.88
C PRO A 46 -11.07 -12.35 3.15
N PHE A 47 -12.09 -12.41 2.29
CA PHE A 47 -13.22 -13.34 2.39
C PHE A 47 -13.47 -13.99 1.03
N GLU A 48 -13.89 -15.27 1.03
CA GLU A 48 -14.06 -16.10 -0.19
C GLU A 48 -15.00 -15.49 -1.25
N ASN A 49 -16.00 -14.71 -0.83
CA ASN A 49 -16.98 -14.10 -1.73
C ASN A 49 -16.54 -12.75 -2.30
N ASN A 50 -15.35 -12.24 -1.96
CA ASN A 50 -14.93 -10.92 -2.42
C ASN A 50 -14.50 -10.98 -3.89
N ARG A 51 -14.97 -10.03 -4.70
CA ARG A 51 -14.57 -9.89 -6.11
C ARG A 51 -13.24 -9.14 -6.26
N GLY A 52 -12.37 -9.16 -5.24
CA GLY A 52 -11.07 -8.48 -5.31
C GLY A 52 -10.09 -9.14 -6.26
N VAL A 53 -8.80 -8.83 -6.08
CA VAL A 53 -7.72 -9.36 -6.93
C VAL A 53 -7.35 -10.75 -6.45
N LYS A 54 -7.51 -11.75 -7.32
CA LYS A 54 -7.38 -13.18 -6.97
C LYS A 54 -6.06 -13.76 -7.43
N ASN A 55 -5.53 -13.29 -8.55
CA ASN A 55 -4.28 -13.77 -9.11
C ASN A 55 -3.38 -12.57 -9.47
N PRO A 56 -2.90 -11.82 -8.45
CA PRO A 56 -2.19 -10.57 -8.67
C PRO A 56 -0.88 -10.79 -9.41
N VAL A 57 -0.60 -9.94 -10.39
CA VAL A 57 0.70 -9.85 -11.08
C VAL A 57 1.28 -8.47 -10.92
N ILE A 58 2.54 -8.37 -10.49
CA ILE A 58 3.24 -7.09 -10.45
C ILE A 58 3.61 -6.67 -11.88
N ILE A 59 3.16 -5.48 -12.27
CA ILE A 59 3.50 -4.88 -13.56
C ILE A 59 4.78 -4.08 -13.41
N ASP A 60 4.86 -3.25 -12.37
CA ASP A 60 6.07 -2.50 -12.04
C ASP A 60 6.04 -2.06 -10.56
N ARG A 61 7.21 -1.73 -10.00
CA ARG A 61 7.33 -1.18 -8.65
C ARG A 61 8.49 -0.22 -8.53
N ILE A 62 8.29 0.84 -7.76
CA ILE A 62 9.31 1.87 -7.54
C ILE A 62 9.27 2.37 -6.11
N ARG A 63 10.45 2.61 -5.54
CA ARG A 63 10.59 3.15 -4.21
C ARG A 63 10.49 4.67 -4.25
N VAL A 64 9.56 5.22 -3.48
CA VAL A 64 9.36 6.67 -3.30
C VAL A 64 9.40 6.97 -1.82
N ASP A 65 10.49 7.60 -1.39
CA ASP A 65 10.73 7.95 0.01
C ASP A 65 10.60 6.73 0.96
N ASN A 66 9.64 6.75 1.88
CA ASN A 66 9.39 5.68 2.85
C ASN A 66 8.38 4.63 2.36
N LYS A 67 8.05 4.64 1.07
CA LYS A 67 7.08 3.73 0.45
C LYS A 67 7.69 2.98 -0.73
N LEU A 68 7.20 1.76 -0.95
CA LEU A 68 7.33 1.04 -2.21
C LEU A 68 5.98 1.11 -2.89
N LEU A 69 5.87 1.85 -3.98
CA LEU A 69 4.64 1.87 -4.77
C LEU A 69 4.67 0.68 -5.74
N VAL A 70 3.60 -0.10 -5.74
CA VAL A 70 3.43 -1.25 -6.63
C VAL A 70 2.25 -0.98 -7.55
N PHE A 71 2.49 -1.05 -8.85
CA PHE A 71 1.47 -1.12 -9.88
C PHE A 71 1.28 -2.57 -10.28
N TYR A 72 0.04 -3.06 -10.19
CA TYR A 72 -0.27 -4.47 -10.37
C TYR A 72 -1.55 -4.65 -11.18
N GLY A 73 -1.73 -5.85 -11.73
CA GLY A 73 -2.99 -6.29 -12.32
C GLY A 73 -3.42 -7.65 -11.79
N ASP A 74 -4.35 -8.29 -12.49
CA ASP A 74 -4.77 -9.67 -12.25
C ASP A 74 -4.52 -10.52 -13.51
N ARG A 75 -3.92 -11.71 -13.36
CA ARG A 75 -3.62 -12.59 -14.48
C ARG A 75 -4.88 -13.16 -15.13
N ASP A 76 -5.97 -13.29 -14.37
CA ASP A 76 -7.21 -13.93 -14.79
C ASP A 76 -8.30 -12.91 -15.16
N VAL A 77 -8.06 -11.61 -14.92
CA VAL A 77 -9.01 -10.52 -15.21
C VAL A 77 -8.30 -9.42 -16.00
N GLU A 78 -8.47 -9.45 -17.33
CA GLU A 78 -7.94 -8.41 -18.21
C GLU A 78 -8.53 -7.04 -17.87
N GLY A 79 -7.71 -6.00 -17.97
CA GLY A 79 -8.11 -4.63 -17.63
C GLY A 79 -8.21 -4.34 -16.14
N LEU A 80 -8.01 -5.33 -15.26
CA LEU A 80 -7.92 -5.08 -13.83
C LEU A 80 -6.55 -4.53 -13.49
N PHE A 81 -6.53 -3.29 -13.00
CA PHE A 81 -5.33 -2.64 -12.51
C PHE A 81 -5.50 -2.15 -11.08
N GLY A 82 -4.39 -2.01 -10.37
CA GLY A 82 -4.38 -1.47 -9.03
C GLY A 82 -3.05 -0.86 -8.63
N PHE A 83 -3.12 -0.01 -7.61
CA PHE A 83 -1.97 0.56 -6.96
C PHE A 83 -2.02 0.25 -5.48
N THR A 84 -0.87 -0.18 -4.94
CA THR A 84 -0.72 -0.30 -3.49
C THR A 84 0.57 0.37 -3.03
N PRO A 85 0.49 1.40 -2.17
CA PRO A 85 1.64 1.92 -1.47
C PRO A 85 1.98 1.02 -0.27
N LEU A 86 3.12 0.33 -0.34
CA LEU A 86 3.66 -0.47 0.75
C LEU A 86 4.44 0.44 1.71
N HIS A 87 4.05 0.43 2.98
CA HIS A 87 4.68 1.26 4.03
C HIS A 87 5.83 0.52 4.68
N ARG A 88 7.03 1.11 4.67
CA ARG A 88 8.22 0.48 5.25
C ARG A 88 8.23 0.57 6.77
N GLY A 89 8.45 -0.56 7.42
CA GLY A 89 8.66 -0.67 8.87
C GLY A 89 10.13 -0.54 9.27
N ILE A 90 10.37 -0.38 10.57
CA ILE A 90 11.73 -0.30 11.15
C ILE A 90 12.47 -1.63 11.03
N ASN A 91 11.75 -2.74 10.89
CA ASN A 91 12.31 -4.08 10.64
C ASN A 91 12.73 -4.29 9.17
N GLY A 92 12.60 -3.26 8.32
CA GLY A 92 12.96 -3.30 6.91
C GLY A 92 11.96 -3.98 5.99
N LYS A 93 10.88 -4.55 6.55
CA LYS A 93 9.75 -5.13 5.82
C LYS A 93 8.64 -4.09 5.62
N TYR A 94 7.58 -4.49 4.94
CA TYR A 94 6.50 -3.62 4.52
C TYR A 94 5.14 -4.10 5.03
N GLN A 95 4.18 -3.18 4.94
CA GLN A 95 2.78 -3.40 5.24
C GLN A 95 1.91 -2.70 4.19
N ILE A 96 0.85 -3.37 3.73
CA ILE A 96 -0.23 -2.73 2.98
C ILE A 96 -1.22 -2.10 3.98
N ARG A 97 -1.49 -0.80 3.82
CA ARG A 97 -2.49 -0.08 4.63
C ARG A 97 -3.72 0.28 3.84
N ASN A 98 -3.54 0.48 2.55
CA ASN A 98 -4.62 0.72 1.63
C ASN A 98 -4.19 0.25 0.24
N THR A 99 -5.19 -0.08 -0.55
CA THR A 99 -5.01 -0.38 -1.96
C THR A 99 -6.29 0.01 -2.69
N ASN A 100 -6.14 0.36 -3.95
CA ASN A 100 -7.24 0.53 -4.87
C ASN A 100 -6.99 -0.36 -6.08
N TYR A 101 -8.06 -0.95 -6.55
CA TYR A 101 -8.07 -1.69 -7.80
C TYR A 101 -9.37 -1.41 -8.54
N GLY A 102 -9.34 -1.63 -9.83
CA GLY A 102 -10.47 -1.41 -10.71
C GLY A 102 -10.02 -1.50 -12.15
N GLY A 103 -10.91 -1.98 -12.99
CA GLY A 103 -10.80 -1.76 -14.42
C GLY A 103 -11.58 -0.53 -14.83
N GLY A 104 -11.34 0.61 -14.17
CA GLY A 104 -11.78 1.88 -14.75
C GLY A 104 -11.22 1.90 -16.15
N ASN A 105 -12.10 1.86 -17.15
CA ASN A 105 -11.94 1.29 -18.48
C ASN A 105 -10.78 1.86 -19.32
N PHE A 106 -9.57 1.65 -18.84
CA PHE A 106 -8.39 2.36 -19.25
C PHE A 106 -7.20 1.45 -19.18
N TYR A 107 -6.49 1.37 -20.30
CA TYR A 107 -5.17 0.76 -20.34
C TYR A 107 -4.12 1.55 -19.53
N ILE A 108 -4.46 2.75 -19.08
CA ILE A 108 -3.60 3.64 -18.29
C ILE A 108 -4.42 4.23 -17.14
N VAL A 109 -3.97 4.02 -15.91
CA VAL A 109 -4.64 4.44 -14.69
C VAL A 109 -3.74 5.33 -13.84
N GLY A 110 -4.36 6.26 -13.12
CA GLY A 110 -3.69 7.18 -12.22
C GLY A 110 -4.01 6.91 -10.76
N TYR A 111 -3.06 7.19 -9.87
CA TYR A 111 -3.21 7.04 -8.43
C TYR A 111 -2.46 8.11 -7.65
N GLY A 112 -3.19 8.86 -6.82
CA GLY A 112 -2.57 9.81 -5.89
C GLY A 112 -2.17 9.17 -4.58
N PHE A 113 -0.98 9.52 -4.10
CA PHE A 113 -0.50 9.09 -2.79
C PHE A 113 0.42 10.11 -2.14
N LYS A 114 0.38 10.17 -0.82
CA LYS A 114 1.28 10.99 0.00
C LYS A 114 2.47 10.20 0.55
N THR A 115 3.64 10.82 0.66
CA THR A 115 4.80 10.30 1.42
C THR A 115 5.17 11.26 2.57
N SER A 116 6.31 11.04 3.24
CA SER A 116 6.78 12.01 4.25
C SER A 116 7.34 13.29 3.63
N LYS A 117 7.67 13.26 2.32
CA LYS A 117 8.30 14.38 1.61
C LYS A 117 7.36 15.23 0.77
N GLY A 118 6.20 14.71 0.40
CA GLY A 118 5.27 15.45 -0.46
C GLY A 118 4.08 14.62 -0.92
N ASN A 119 3.34 15.19 -1.87
CA ASN A 119 2.22 14.54 -2.55
C ASN A 119 2.66 14.10 -3.94
N TYR A 120 2.21 12.94 -4.37
CA TYR A 120 2.62 12.33 -5.63
C TYR A 120 1.41 11.79 -6.38
N VAL A 121 1.53 11.75 -7.70
CA VAL A 121 0.65 10.99 -8.57
C VAL A 121 1.49 9.98 -9.32
N ALA A 122 1.06 8.73 -9.29
CA ALA A 122 1.55 7.67 -10.14
C ALA A 122 0.63 7.47 -11.34
N VAL A 123 1.23 7.15 -12.48
CA VAL A 123 0.52 6.73 -13.68
C VAL A 123 1.13 5.42 -14.14
N GLY A 124 0.28 4.41 -14.28
CA GLY A 124 0.67 3.08 -14.68
C GLY A 124 -0.15 2.66 -15.88
N GLY A 125 0.48 2.01 -16.85
CA GLY A 125 -0.21 1.47 -18.00
C GLY A 125 0.30 0.09 -18.36
N SER A 126 -0.57 -0.75 -18.92
CA SER A 126 -0.23 -2.08 -19.39
C SER A 126 -1.22 -2.53 -20.47
N GLY A 127 -0.75 -3.38 -21.39
CA GLY A 127 -1.62 -4.06 -22.36
C GLY A 127 -2.26 -3.12 -23.40
N TYR A 128 -1.80 -1.88 -23.53
CA TYR A 128 -2.36 -0.91 -24.48
C TYR A 128 -2.02 -1.26 -25.93
N SER A 129 -2.97 -0.96 -26.83
CA SER A 129 -2.75 -0.98 -28.27
C SER A 129 -1.67 0.03 -28.68
N ARG A 130 -0.94 -0.25 -29.78
CA ARG A 130 -0.02 0.72 -30.44
C ARG A 130 -0.69 2.05 -30.83
N ARG A 131 -2.03 2.11 -30.75
CA ARG A 131 -2.83 3.33 -30.95
C ARG A 131 -2.60 4.37 -29.86
N ILE A 132 -2.23 3.97 -28.65
CA ILE A 132 -1.99 4.89 -27.54
C ILE A 132 -0.57 5.47 -27.65
N ALA A 133 -0.45 6.79 -27.78
CA ALA A 133 0.84 7.47 -27.93
C ALA A 133 1.21 8.31 -26.70
N SER A 134 0.23 8.92 -26.04
CA SER A 134 0.48 9.77 -24.87
C SER A 134 -0.71 9.80 -23.92
N TYR A 135 -0.47 10.32 -22.72
CA TYR A 135 -1.50 10.57 -21.74
C TYR A 135 -1.34 11.97 -21.12
N LYS A 136 -2.46 12.47 -20.59
CA LYS A 136 -2.50 13.67 -19.75
C LYS A 136 -3.22 13.37 -18.45
N VAL A 137 -2.76 13.99 -17.37
CA VAL A 137 -3.31 13.78 -16.04
C VAL A 137 -3.90 15.08 -15.50
N PHE A 138 -5.07 14.97 -14.90
CA PHE A 138 -5.83 16.11 -14.41
C PHE A 138 -6.17 15.99 -12.92
N SER A 139 -6.27 17.14 -12.25
CA SER A 139 -6.44 17.28 -10.79
C SER A 139 -7.83 16.93 -10.24
N GLY A 140 -8.78 16.55 -11.08
CA GLY A 140 -10.15 16.25 -10.67
C GLY A 140 -10.75 15.10 -11.46
N PHE A 141 -11.72 14.41 -10.84
CA PHE A 141 -12.51 13.36 -11.50
C PHE A 141 -13.46 13.93 -12.57
N LEU A 142 -14.00 15.12 -12.32
CA LEU A 142 -14.82 15.88 -13.28
C LEU A 142 -13.94 16.94 -13.96
N ILE A 143 -13.98 16.97 -15.30
CA ILE A 143 -13.07 17.77 -16.13
C ILE A 143 -13.37 19.27 -16.07
N GLU A 144 -14.60 19.65 -15.72
CA GLU A 144 -15.07 21.05 -15.77
C GLU A 144 -14.25 22.02 -14.92
N ASP A 145 -13.60 21.53 -13.84
CA ASP A 145 -12.69 22.30 -12.98
C ASP A 145 -11.28 21.67 -12.87
N ALA A 146 -10.93 20.72 -13.75
CA ALA A 146 -9.70 19.95 -13.59
C ALA A 146 -8.50 20.65 -14.26
N VAL A 147 -7.45 20.88 -13.48
CA VAL A 147 -6.19 21.46 -13.96
C VAL A 147 -5.31 20.34 -14.51
N GLU A 148 -4.74 20.53 -15.72
CA GLU A 148 -3.70 19.62 -16.24
C GLU A 148 -2.51 19.65 -15.28
N LEU A 149 -2.21 18.50 -14.68
CA LEU A 149 -1.10 18.36 -13.75
C LEU A 149 0.21 18.11 -14.52
N PHE A 150 0.17 17.20 -15.49
CA PHE A 150 1.31 16.82 -16.32
C PHE A 150 0.85 15.95 -17.50
N ASN A 151 1.77 15.73 -18.44
CA ASN A 151 1.60 14.83 -19.57
C ASN A 151 2.83 13.92 -19.71
N GLY A 152 2.65 12.82 -20.44
CA GLY A 152 3.71 11.86 -20.68
C GLY A 152 3.47 11.11 -21.99
N ASN A 153 4.57 10.70 -22.60
CA ASN A 153 4.53 9.76 -23.72
C ASN A 153 4.45 8.34 -23.18
N VAL A 154 3.80 7.49 -23.96
CA VAL A 154 3.71 6.06 -23.68
C VAL A 154 4.79 5.37 -24.50
N ASP A 155 5.71 4.69 -23.82
CA ASP A 155 6.78 3.91 -24.43
C ASP A 155 6.72 2.46 -23.92
N GLY A 156 6.90 1.50 -24.82
CA GLY A 156 6.82 0.07 -24.52
C GLY A 156 5.40 -0.50 -24.48
N SER A 157 5.21 -1.54 -23.67
CA SER A 157 3.93 -2.23 -23.45
C SER A 157 3.42 -2.12 -22.01
N THR A 158 4.28 -1.69 -21.09
CA THR A 158 4.01 -1.48 -19.67
C THR A 158 4.85 -0.32 -19.16
N PHE A 159 4.34 0.48 -18.22
CA PHE A 159 5.12 1.53 -17.57
C PHE A 159 4.54 1.91 -16.19
N LEU A 160 5.38 2.53 -15.37
CA LEU A 160 5.01 3.21 -14.14
C LEU A 160 5.81 4.51 -13.99
N ASN A 161 5.11 5.64 -14.09
CA ASN A 161 5.68 6.98 -13.93
C ASN A 161 5.17 7.65 -12.66
N ILE A 162 6.00 8.48 -12.03
CA ILE A 162 5.68 9.18 -10.78
C ILE A 162 6.02 10.65 -10.89
N TYR A 163 5.08 11.48 -10.45
CA TYR A 163 5.15 12.92 -10.51
C TYR A 163 4.87 13.50 -9.14
N GLU A 164 5.70 14.44 -8.70
CA GLU A 164 5.42 15.26 -7.52
C GLU A 164 4.39 16.33 -7.86
N VAL A 165 3.45 16.57 -6.95
CA VAL A 165 2.35 17.53 -7.12
C VAL A 165 2.13 18.33 -5.84
N ASP A 166 1.61 19.54 -5.97
CA ASP A 166 1.36 20.39 -4.79
C ASP A 166 0.30 19.80 -3.86
N ASN A 167 -0.79 19.28 -4.42
CA ASN A 167 -1.91 18.71 -3.68
C ASN A 167 -2.14 17.24 -4.05
N GLU A 168 -2.35 16.40 -3.04
CA GLU A 168 -2.73 15.00 -3.25
C GLU A 168 -4.12 14.93 -3.88
N ASN A 169 -4.20 14.52 -5.14
CA ASN A 169 -5.45 14.06 -5.73
C ASN A 169 -5.44 12.53 -5.79
N LYS A 170 -6.17 11.89 -4.85
CA LYS A 170 -6.24 10.42 -4.74
C LYS A 170 -6.75 9.74 -6.01
N PHE A 171 -7.63 10.41 -6.76
CA PHE A 171 -8.27 9.87 -7.96
C PHE A 171 -8.06 10.83 -9.13
N PRO A 172 -6.84 10.90 -9.68
CA PRO A 172 -6.56 11.73 -10.83
C PRO A 172 -7.19 11.12 -12.08
N THR A 173 -7.76 11.99 -12.92
CA THR A 173 -8.27 11.58 -14.23
C THR A 173 -7.11 11.48 -15.19
N VAL A 174 -7.03 10.36 -15.91
CA VAL A 174 -6.06 10.16 -16.98
C VAL A 174 -6.81 10.14 -18.31
N LYS A 175 -6.42 11.05 -19.21
CA LYS A 175 -6.86 11.05 -20.60
C LYS A 175 -5.79 10.46 -21.49
N ILE A 176 -6.22 9.72 -22.51
CA ILE A 176 -5.37 8.93 -23.40
C ILE A 176 -5.50 9.48 -24.80
N TYR A 177 -4.37 9.69 -25.47
CA TYR A 177 -4.31 10.32 -26.78
C TYR A 177 -3.61 9.41 -27.80
N ASP A 178 -4.11 9.46 -29.02
CA ASP A 178 -3.49 8.80 -30.17
C ASP A 178 -2.27 9.58 -30.69
N ALA A 179 -1.60 9.03 -31.71
CA ALA A 179 -0.44 9.66 -32.34
C ALA A 179 -0.74 11.01 -33.03
N ASN A 180 -2.02 11.31 -33.31
CA ASN A 180 -2.46 12.58 -33.89
C ASN A 180 -2.84 13.61 -32.81
N GLY A 181 -2.80 13.22 -31.52
CA GLY A 181 -3.23 14.07 -30.41
C GLY A 181 -4.76 14.07 -30.18
N THR A 182 -5.48 13.12 -30.75
CA THR A 182 -6.93 12.94 -30.54
C THR A 182 -7.17 12.22 -29.21
N ASP A 183 -8.05 12.76 -28.37
CA ASP A 183 -8.50 12.10 -27.14
C ASP A 183 -9.34 10.87 -27.50
N ILE A 184 -8.83 9.68 -27.17
CA ILE A 184 -9.47 8.39 -27.44
C ILE A 184 -9.94 7.71 -26.15
N SER A 185 -9.93 8.41 -25.01
CA SER A 185 -10.34 7.83 -23.72
C SER A 185 -11.76 7.28 -23.73
N GLU A 186 -12.70 7.97 -24.38
CA GLU A 186 -14.11 7.54 -24.45
C GLU A 186 -14.29 6.29 -25.33
N GLU A 187 -13.51 6.17 -26.42
CA GLU A 187 -13.54 4.97 -27.27
C GLU A 187 -13.11 3.73 -26.48
N LEU A 188 -12.04 3.86 -25.69
CA LEU A 188 -11.48 2.78 -24.88
C LEU A 188 -12.30 2.51 -23.61
N TRP A 189 -13.20 3.44 -23.25
CA TRP A 189 -14.00 3.33 -22.04
C TRP A 189 -14.94 2.10 -22.05
N ASN A 190 -15.19 1.46 -23.19
CA ASN A 190 -16.07 0.29 -23.22
C ASN A 190 -15.32 -1.05 -23.32
N ASP A 191 -13.99 -1.04 -23.36
CA ASP A 191 -13.20 -2.26 -23.56
C ASP A 191 -13.25 -3.20 -22.35
N PHE A 192 -13.49 -2.69 -21.13
CA PHE A 192 -13.42 -3.45 -19.87
C PHE A 192 -14.68 -3.34 -18.99
N ASN A 193 -15.85 -3.49 -19.62
CA ASN A 193 -17.12 -3.52 -18.90
C ASN A 193 -17.27 -4.84 -18.09
N ASP A 194 -17.35 -4.75 -16.75
CA ASP A 194 -17.44 -5.85 -15.75
C ASP A 194 -16.14 -6.28 -15.06
N VAL A 195 -15.17 -5.37 -14.95
CA VAL A 195 -14.00 -5.58 -14.07
C VAL A 195 -14.33 -5.18 -12.63
N PRO A 196 -14.00 -6.00 -11.62
CA PRO A 196 -14.17 -5.62 -10.23
C PRO A 196 -13.39 -4.36 -9.86
N SER A 197 -14.03 -3.48 -9.09
CA SER A 197 -13.39 -2.26 -8.57
C SER A 197 -13.67 -2.08 -7.08
N GLY A 198 -12.70 -1.51 -6.38
CA GLY A 198 -12.79 -1.30 -4.95
C GLY A 198 -11.56 -0.63 -4.36
N GLY A 199 -11.79 0.03 -3.21
CA GLY A 199 -10.72 0.47 -2.32
C GLY A 199 -10.79 -0.32 -1.02
N VAL A 200 -9.70 -0.95 -0.63
CA VAL A 200 -9.58 -1.60 0.68
C VAL A 200 -8.62 -0.79 1.54
N GLY A 201 -9.01 -0.53 2.78
CA GLY A 201 -8.21 0.24 3.74
C GLY A 201 -8.22 -0.43 5.10
N LYS A 202 -7.06 -0.39 5.77
CA LYS A 202 -6.85 -0.91 7.12
C LYS A 202 -7.00 0.22 8.13
N ALA A 203 -8.00 0.12 9.02
CA ALA A 203 -8.18 1.06 10.13
C ALA A 203 -7.25 0.77 11.33
N GLU A 204 -6.54 -0.37 11.30
CA GLU A 204 -5.96 -1.00 12.49
C GLU A 204 -4.61 -0.43 12.93
N LEU A 205 -4.03 0.55 12.22
CA LEU A 205 -2.73 1.09 12.61
C LEU A 205 -2.76 1.74 14.01
N PHE A 206 -3.89 2.37 14.34
CA PHE A 206 -4.12 2.89 15.68
C PHE A 206 -4.17 1.77 16.71
N MET A 207 -4.88 0.68 16.41
CA MET A 207 -5.02 -0.48 17.30
C MET A 207 -3.70 -1.20 17.54
N LEU A 208 -2.86 -1.38 16.51
CA LEU A 208 -1.52 -1.96 16.66
C LEU A 208 -0.70 -1.19 17.69
N ASN A 209 -0.63 0.13 17.56
CA ASN A 209 0.12 0.97 18.49
C ASN A 209 -0.46 0.91 19.90
N VAL A 210 -1.78 0.87 20.04
CA VAL A 210 -2.47 0.70 21.33
C VAL A 210 -2.11 -0.63 21.98
N PHE A 211 -2.11 -1.74 21.23
CA PHE A 211 -1.74 -3.04 21.78
C PHE A 211 -0.28 -3.13 22.17
N ILE A 212 0.64 -2.61 21.34
CA ILE A 212 2.06 -2.51 21.69
C ILE A 212 2.24 -1.72 22.99
N PHE A 213 1.55 -0.58 23.12
CA PHE A 213 1.62 0.25 24.32
C PHE A 213 1.08 -0.46 25.58
N ILE A 214 -0.06 -1.15 25.47
CA ILE A 214 -0.64 -1.93 26.58
C ILE A 214 0.32 -3.03 27.02
N ILE A 215 0.91 -3.78 26.08
CA ILE A 215 1.90 -4.83 26.37
C ILE A 215 3.07 -4.22 27.16
N LEU A 216 3.63 -3.11 26.68
CA LEU A 216 4.76 -2.43 27.33
C LEU A 216 4.43 -1.94 28.74
N ILE A 217 3.25 -1.34 28.96
CA ILE A 217 2.81 -0.90 30.29
C ILE A 217 2.66 -2.07 31.25
N ILE A 218 1.97 -3.14 30.83
CA ILE A 218 1.76 -4.31 31.67
C ILE A 218 3.11 -4.91 32.08
N GLY A 219 4.03 -5.08 31.13
CA GLY A 219 5.37 -5.57 31.41
C GLY A 219 6.15 -4.68 32.36
N LEU A 220 6.05 -3.35 32.21
CA LEU A 220 6.70 -2.39 33.09
C LEU A 220 6.16 -2.46 34.52
N VAL A 221 4.83 -2.55 34.70
CA VAL A 221 4.18 -2.67 36.02
C VAL A 221 4.62 -3.96 36.71
N ILE A 222 4.60 -5.10 36.01
CA ILE A 222 5.01 -6.40 36.56
C ILE A 222 6.51 -6.39 36.89
N SER A 223 7.35 -5.87 35.99
CA SER A 223 8.79 -5.77 36.21
C SER A 223 9.11 -4.91 37.44
N LYS A 224 8.44 -3.75 37.58
CA LYS A 224 8.61 -2.86 38.73
C LYS A 224 8.23 -3.56 40.04
N TYR A 225 7.12 -4.30 40.05
CA TYR A 225 6.69 -5.08 41.21
C TYR A 225 7.76 -6.06 41.71
N PHE A 226 8.39 -6.82 40.80
CA PHE A 226 9.47 -7.74 41.17
C PHE A 226 10.78 -7.00 41.53
N TRP A 227 11.02 -5.82 40.96
CA TRP A 227 12.21 -5.04 41.28
C TRP A 227 12.20 -4.50 42.71
N GLU A 228 11.03 -4.07 43.19
CA GLU A 228 10.84 -3.41 44.49
C GLU A 228 10.63 -4.40 45.65
N LYS A 229 10.12 -5.62 45.39
CA LYS A 229 9.94 -6.61 46.45
C LYS A 229 11.27 -7.22 46.91
N GLU A 230 11.66 -6.96 48.15
CA GLU A 230 12.57 -7.82 48.91
C GLU A 230 11.78 -9.00 49.50
N ILE A 231 12.25 -10.24 49.30
CA ILE A 231 11.67 -11.40 49.97
C ILE A 231 12.05 -11.30 51.45
N PRO A 232 11.10 -11.31 52.41
CA PRO A 232 11.47 -11.41 53.82
C PRO A 232 12.24 -12.72 54.02
N LYS A 233 13.41 -12.65 54.67
CA LYS A 233 14.06 -13.86 55.15
C LYS A 233 13.11 -14.51 56.14
N VAL A 234 12.68 -15.74 55.85
CA VAL A 234 12.10 -16.61 56.87
C VAL A 234 13.29 -17.03 57.72
N GLU A 235 13.40 -16.46 58.92
CA GLU A 235 14.29 -16.94 59.98
C GLU A 235 13.73 -18.21 60.62
#